data_AF-A0A8J4SJC6-F1
#
_entry.id   AF-A0A8J4SJC6-F1
#
_cell.length_a   1.000
_cell.length_b   1.000
_cell.length_c   1.000
_cell.angle_alpha   90.00
_cell.angle_beta   90.00
_cell.angle_gamma   90.00
#
_symmetry.space_group_name_H-M   'P 1'
#
loop_
_entity.id
_entity.type
_entity.pdbx_description
1 polymer ?
#
loop_
_entity_poly.entity_id
_entity_poly.type
_entity_poly.pdbx_seq_one_letter_code
_entity_poly.pdbx_strand_id
1 'polypeptide(L)'
;MEQEATTLTLAQLVAGITDANQTDDSVRIDHLESLIKLCSTPLTDDDVTLLKPLVSNTFLSAHMQATDSDEASDLHAAKWQLLSKLLTVDGVEVPASEQELKTVLRLMLTDRFVSSDVLTAMAQWLVQLSNRSGDLNLLDVKVLEQDDGKQSGSYMELVKQMYVTLGGSGNVRLQLAEMLGKLVATKEHAKSVVRSGILYTLLQVALEQPDEVMDAVLLQNFILVGTRVASFVCYGDVASGLSSESKLSITEKRHEVCELVVALMLSGVSLVFAEAVRLLQLLIDNAACRALLSEVLDLRGALEKAHTLARLRDSKLTHDAYFRDLCDTQYSMLSPEIDDFERKHGSLVGLPMEADAPADDNAEGSNLEQVCSRRGDDWQDAMVSDVEENGASSQVEVLYDVGDQEDEWVSISRIRLRMNTTLLSAFEDLAVDCSMNMGKAFSALGDHDQAEQCFSRALTLRGGTLITALYARGLSNMARRDLTAAQQDLWNANEQCCAQQKNSTSGGKSKTNARDAKQTRDLHRQIVSAYKKLQQMHANKKRLDKKVIKQMVKYLATIPGLQDESN
;
A
#
# COMPACT_ATOMS: atom_id res chain seq x y z
N MET A 1 -54.68 -44.79 -21.62
CA MET A 1 -54.26 -44.13 -22.88
C MET A 1 -52.99 -43.38 -22.54
N GLU A 2 -51.86 -44.04 -22.77
CA GLU A 2 -50.55 -43.41 -22.74
C GLU A 2 -50.49 -42.49 -23.97
N GLN A 3 -50.42 -41.18 -23.76
CA GLN A 3 -50.06 -40.26 -24.84
C GLN A 3 -48.56 -40.40 -25.07
N GLU A 4 -48.18 -40.95 -26.22
CA GLU A 4 -46.83 -40.88 -26.75
C GLU A 4 -46.39 -39.41 -26.77
N ALA A 5 -45.43 -39.06 -25.93
CA ALA A 5 -44.77 -37.76 -25.96
C ALA A 5 -43.99 -37.67 -27.28
N THR A 6 -44.61 -37.07 -28.30
CA THR A 6 -43.92 -36.70 -29.53
C THR A 6 -42.80 -35.75 -29.17
N THR A 7 -41.55 -36.22 -29.22
CA THR A 7 -40.36 -35.40 -29.04
C THR A 7 -40.33 -34.32 -30.11
N LEU A 8 -40.64 -33.08 -29.72
CA LEU A 8 -40.59 -31.91 -30.60
C LEU A 8 -39.17 -31.73 -31.13
N THR A 9 -39.06 -31.32 -32.40
CA THR A 9 -37.76 -31.02 -33.02
C THR A 9 -37.22 -29.67 -32.51
N LEU A 10 -35.90 -29.47 -32.59
CA LEU A 10 -35.26 -28.23 -32.13
C LEU A 10 -35.86 -26.98 -32.83
N ALA A 11 -36.15 -27.06 -34.13
CA ALA A 11 -36.82 -26.00 -34.86
C ALA A 11 -38.24 -25.70 -34.34
N GLN A 12 -39.01 -26.72 -33.94
CA GLN A 12 -40.35 -26.56 -33.36
C GLN A 12 -40.28 -25.90 -31.98
N LEU A 13 -39.31 -26.28 -31.16
CA LEU A 13 -39.08 -25.67 -29.85
C LEU A 13 -38.66 -24.20 -29.95
N VAL A 14 -37.73 -23.87 -30.86
CA VAL A 14 -37.31 -22.49 -31.13
C VAL A 14 -38.49 -21.65 -31.64
N ALA A 15 -39.29 -22.19 -32.56
CA ALA A 15 -40.49 -21.51 -33.07
C ALA A 15 -41.51 -21.26 -31.95
N GLY A 16 -41.72 -22.23 -31.06
CA GLY A 16 -42.66 -22.12 -29.95
C GLY A 16 -42.30 -21.06 -28.90
N ILE A 17 -41.03 -20.66 -28.81
CA ILE A 17 -40.56 -19.60 -27.88
C ILE A 17 -40.48 -18.23 -28.60
N THR A 18 -40.22 -18.23 -29.90
CA THR A 18 -40.08 -17.00 -30.71
C THR A 18 -41.41 -16.50 -31.29
N ASP A 19 -42.49 -17.29 -31.23
CA ASP A 19 -43.82 -16.88 -31.68
C ASP A 19 -44.41 -15.76 -30.80
N ALA A 20 -44.56 -14.57 -31.40
CA ALA A 20 -45.15 -13.40 -30.77
C ALA A 20 -46.65 -13.59 -30.42
N ASN A 21 -47.33 -14.55 -31.04
CA ASN A 21 -48.74 -14.85 -30.75
C ASN A 21 -48.93 -15.89 -29.64
N GLN A 22 -47.85 -16.55 -29.19
CA GLN A 22 -47.93 -17.48 -28.08
C GLN A 22 -48.13 -16.68 -26.79
N THR A 23 -49.26 -16.84 -26.13
CA THR A 23 -49.62 -16.11 -24.90
C THR A 23 -49.66 -17.03 -23.67
N ASP A 24 -49.48 -18.33 -23.87
CA ASP A 24 -49.46 -19.32 -22.80
C ASP A 24 -48.02 -19.47 -22.27
N ASP A 25 -47.80 -18.99 -21.05
CA ASP A 25 -46.50 -19.04 -20.38
C ASP A 25 -46.10 -20.49 -20.05
N SER A 26 -47.05 -21.39 -19.76
CA SER A 26 -46.75 -22.78 -19.41
C SER A 26 -46.16 -23.53 -20.61
N VAL A 27 -46.71 -23.28 -21.80
CA VAL A 27 -46.21 -23.86 -23.06
C VAL A 27 -44.81 -23.31 -23.38
N ARG A 28 -44.55 -22.03 -23.08
CA ARG A 28 -43.22 -21.44 -23.24
C ARG A 28 -42.21 -22.05 -22.28
N ILE A 29 -42.60 -22.29 -21.02
CA ILE A 29 -41.76 -22.96 -20.02
C ILE A 29 -41.41 -24.38 -20.46
N ASP A 30 -42.40 -25.18 -20.89
CA ASP A 30 -42.18 -26.56 -21.36
C ASP A 30 -41.20 -26.61 -22.55
N HIS A 31 -41.33 -25.67 -23.49
CA HIS A 31 -40.42 -25.55 -24.61
C HIS A 31 -39.00 -25.13 -24.17
N LEU A 32 -38.86 -24.19 -23.24
CA LEU A 32 -37.56 -23.78 -22.68
C LEU A 32 -36.87 -24.92 -21.95
N GLU A 33 -37.58 -25.65 -21.09
CA GLU A 33 -37.03 -26.80 -20.36
C GLU A 33 -36.58 -27.92 -21.29
N SER A 34 -37.35 -28.16 -22.37
CA SER A 34 -37.00 -29.14 -23.39
C SER A 34 -35.73 -28.73 -24.15
N LEU A 35 -35.58 -27.44 -24.48
CA LEU A 35 -34.33 -26.92 -25.08
C LEU A 35 -33.14 -26.99 -24.13
N ILE A 36 -33.31 -26.69 -22.84
CA ILE A 36 -32.25 -26.79 -21.82
C ILE A 36 -31.69 -28.21 -21.77
N LYS A 37 -32.58 -29.22 -21.80
CA LYS A 37 -32.19 -30.64 -21.83
C LYS A 37 -31.44 -30.99 -23.11
N LEU A 38 -31.92 -30.53 -24.28
CA LEU A 38 -31.26 -30.78 -25.57
C LEU A 38 -29.89 -30.11 -25.68
N CYS A 39 -29.73 -28.88 -25.18
CA CYS A 39 -28.44 -28.18 -25.17
C CYS A 39 -27.37 -28.86 -24.28
N SER A 40 -27.76 -29.85 -23.46
CA SER A 40 -26.83 -30.66 -22.67
C SER A 40 -26.33 -31.92 -23.41
N THR A 41 -26.76 -32.11 -24.67
CA THR A 41 -26.34 -33.21 -25.54
C THR A 41 -25.54 -32.67 -26.74
N PRO A 42 -24.67 -33.47 -27.39
CA PRO A 42 -23.94 -33.01 -28.57
C PRO A 42 -24.90 -32.61 -29.69
N LEU A 43 -24.82 -31.35 -30.11
CA LEU A 43 -25.65 -30.75 -31.15
C LEU A 43 -24.98 -30.84 -32.53
N THR A 44 -25.78 -30.84 -33.59
CA THR A 44 -25.26 -30.75 -34.97
C THR A 44 -25.00 -29.29 -35.36
N ASP A 45 -24.18 -29.06 -36.40
CA ASP A 45 -23.92 -27.70 -36.91
C ASP A 45 -25.22 -26.99 -37.32
N ASP A 46 -26.19 -27.73 -37.89
CA ASP A 46 -27.51 -27.20 -38.25
C ASP A 46 -28.29 -26.74 -37.01
N ASP A 47 -28.25 -27.50 -35.92
CA ASP A 47 -28.87 -27.11 -34.65
C ASP A 47 -28.22 -25.84 -34.07
N VAL A 48 -26.90 -25.73 -34.13
CA VAL A 48 -26.17 -24.52 -33.68
C VAL A 48 -26.60 -23.29 -34.48
N THR A 49 -26.83 -23.41 -35.79
CA THR A 49 -27.31 -22.27 -36.60
C THR A 49 -28.71 -21.80 -36.20
N LEU A 50 -29.59 -22.71 -35.75
CA LEU A 50 -30.93 -22.38 -35.27
C LEU A 50 -30.92 -21.68 -33.90
N LEU A 51 -29.89 -21.93 -33.07
CA LEU A 51 -29.77 -21.35 -31.74
C LEU A 51 -29.13 -19.96 -31.72
N LYS A 52 -28.28 -19.63 -32.70
CA LYS A 52 -27.60 -18.32 -32.79
C LYS A 52 -28.54 -17.10 -32.63
N PRO A 53 -29.70 -17.02 -33.31
CA PRO A 53 -30.59 -15.86 -33.24
C PRO A 53 -31.24 -15.63 -31.86
N LEU A 54 -31.28 -16.67 -31.02
CA LEU A 54 -31.89 -16.58 -29.70
C LEU A 54 -31.11 -15.64 -28.79
N VAL A 55 -29.78 -15.73 -28.80
CA VAL A 55 -28.88 -14.93 -27.97
C VAL A 55 -28.92 -13.45 -28.37
N SER A 56 -28.86 -13.16 -29.67
CA SER A 56 -28.69 -11.78 -30.17
C SER A 56 -29.99 -10.99 -30.29
N ASN A 57 -31.13 -11.62 -30.59
CA ASN A 57 -32.37 -10.90 -30.94
C ASN A 57 -33.56 -11.23 -30.05
N THR A 58 -33.69 -12.49 -29.59
CA THR A 58 -34.94 -12.93 -28.97
C THR A 58 -34.98 -12.59 -27.48
N PHE A 59 -33.93 -12.97 -26.74
CA PHE A 59 -33.89 -12.77 -25.28
C PHE A 59 -33.58 -11.34 -24.83
N LEU A 60 -32.98 -10.53 -25.72
CA LEU A 60 -32.76 -9.10 -25.48
C LEU A 60 -34.00 -8.25 -25.81
N SER A 61 -35.00 -8.83 -26.47
CA SER A 61 -36.25 -8.13 -26.80
C SER A 61 -37.29 -8.28 -25.68
N ALA A 62 -38.15 -7.28 -25.53
CA ALA A 62 -39.19 -7.23 -24.50
C ALA A 62 -40.27 -8.34 -24.60
N HIS A 63 -40.20 -9.24 -25.59
CA HIS A 63 -41.21 -10.27 -25.87
C HIS A 63 -41.25 -11.41 -24.85
N MET A 64 -40.21 -11.55 -24.02
CA MET A 64 -40.06 -12.60 -22.98
C MET A 64 -40.12 -12.01 -21.55
N GLN A 65 -40.88 -10.93 -21.36
CA GLN A 65 -41.21 -10.38 -20.04
C GLN A 65 -42.66 -10.74 -19.69
N ALA A 66 -42.86 -11.76 -18.85
CA ALA A 66 -44.16 -11.99 -18.24
C ALA A 66 -44.55 -10.77 -17.40
N THR A 67 -45.66 -10.11 -17.74
CA THR A 67 -46.05 -8.85 -17.11
C THR A 67 -46.94 -9.02 -15.89
N ASP A 68 -47.69 -10.13 -15.75
CA ASP A 68 -48.57 -10.42 -14.60
C ASP A 68 -49.11 -11.88 -14.68
N SER A 69 -48.26 -12.90 -14.46
CA SER A 69 -48.69 -14.31 -14.39
C SER A 69 -48.10 -15.01 -13.16
N ASP A 70 -48.81 -16.00 -12.61
CA ASP A 70 -48.33 -16.83 -11.48
C ASP A 70 -47.04 -17.59 -11.86
N GLU A 71 -46.77 -17.76 -13.15
CA GLU A 71 -45.64 -18.49 -13.73
C GLU A 71 -44.47 -17.58 -14.16
N ALA A 72 -44.56 -16.27 -13.89
CA ALA A 72 -43.56 -15.30 -14.31
C ALA A 72 -42.16 -15.60 -13.77
N SER A 73 -42.05 -16.12 -12.53
CA SER A 73 -40.77 -16.52 -11.95
C SER A 73 -40.12 -17.68 -12.70
N ASP A 74 -40.93 -18.66 -13.09
CA ASP A 74 -40.46 -19.91 -13.69
C ASP A 74 -40.06 -19.67 -15.14
N LEU A 75 -40.85 -18.86 -15.87
CA LEU A 75 -40.50 -18.41 -17.21
C LEU A 75 -39.18 -17.62 -17.21
N HIS A 76 -39.00 -16.67 -16.29
CA HIS A 76 -37.78 -15.88 -16.20
C HIS A 76 -36.58 -16.73 -15.78
N ALA A 77 -36.76 -17.67 -14.86
CA ALA A 77 -35.69 -18.59 -14.44
C ALA A 77 -35.27 -19.51 -15.59
N ALA A 78 -36.22 -20.11 -16.30
CA ALA A 78 -35.96 -20.96 -17.47
C ALA A 78 -35.27 -20.18 -18.60
N LYS A 79 -35.67 -18.92 -18.83
CA LYS A 79 -35.00 -18.00 -19.77
C LYS A 79 -33.51 -17.85 -19.44
N TRP A 80 -33.18 -17.51 -18.20
CA TRP A 80 -31.78 -17.32 -17.77
C TRP A 80 -30.97 -18.63 -17.76
N GLN A 81 -31.60 -19.76 -17.42
CA GLN A 81 -30.96 -21.07 -17.49
C GLN A 81 -30.63 -21.48 -18.94
N LEU A 82 -31.55 -21.27 -19.88
CA LEU A 82 -31.28 -21.53 -21.30
C LEU A 82 -30.16 -20.64 -21.82
N LEU A 83 -30.18 -19.34 -21.50
CA LEU A 83 -29.09 -18.43 -21.85
C LEU A 83 -27.74 -18.94 -21.30
N SER A 84 -27.71 -19.47 -20.08
CA SER A 84 -26.48 -20.00 -19.48
C SER A 84 -25.99 -21.25 -20.22
N LYS A 85 -26.92 -22.14 -20.61
CA LYS A 85 -26.61 -23.33 -21.41
C LYS A 85 -26.12 -23.01 -22.81
N LEU A 86 -26.70 -22.00 -23.47
CA LEU A 86 -26.27 -21.57 -24.79
C LEU A 86 -24.80 -21.12 -24.80
N LEU A 87 -24.31 -20.50 -23.71
CA LEU A 87 -22.89 -20.15 -23.56
C LEU A 87 -21.96 -21.38 -23.52
N THR A 88 -22.48 -22.57 -23.19
CA THR A 88 -21.69 -23.80 -23.15
C THR A 88 -21.63 -24.54 -24.49
N VAL A 89 -22.47 -24.15 -25.46
CA VAL A 89 -22.53 -24.77 -26.79
C VAL A 89 -21.43 -24.19 -27.68
N ASP A 90 -20.64 -25.06 -28.32
CA ASP A 90 -19.60 -24.64 -29.25
C ASP A 90 -20.20 -24.09 -30.55
N GLY A 91 -19.68 -22.96 -31.01
CA GLY A 91 -20.18 -22.27 -32.22
C GLY A 91 -21.31 -21.26 -31.98
N VAL A 92 -21.87 -21.16 -30.77
CA VAL A 92 -22.74 -20.04 -30.37
C VAL A 92 -21.88 -18.86 -29.94
N GLU A 93 -22.08 -17.71 -30.59
CA GLU A 93 -21.33 -16.49 -30.29
C GLU A 93 -21.77 -15.91 -28.95
N VAL A 94 -20.80 -15.59 -28.11
CA VAL A 94 -20.97 -14.84 -26.85
C VAL A 94 -21.27 -13.39 -27.21
N PRO A 95 -22.12 -12.65 -26.47
CA PRO A 95 -22.24 -11.20 -26.65
C PRO A 95 -20.85 -10.56 -26.62
N ALA A 96 -20.38 -10.13 -27.78
CA ALA A 96 -19.00 -9.71 -28.02
C ALA A 96 -18.85 -8.19 -28.00
N SER A 97 -19.96 -7.45 -28.08
CA SER A 97 -19.95 -5.99 -28.02
C SER A 97 -20.30 -5.48 -26.63
N GLU A 98 -19.69 -4.35 -26.24
CA GLU A 98 -20.00 -3.64 -25.00
C GLU A 98 -21.50 -3.27 -24.92
N GLN A 99 -22.14 -2.96 -26.05
CA GLN A 99 -23.54 -2.56 -26.11
C GLN A 99 -24.50 -3.74 -25.84
N GLU A 100 -24.19 -4.94 -26.32
CA GLU A 100 -24.94 -6.15 -25.99
C GLU A 100 -24.83 -6.46 -24.50
N LEU A 101 -23.62 -6.38 -23.93
CA LEU A 101 -23.39 -6.57 -22.49
C LEU A 101 -24.17 -5.54 -21.66
N LYS A 102 -24.17 -4.26 -22.03
CA LYS A 102 -25.00 -3.23 -21.37
C LYS A 102 -26.49 -3.58 -21.43
N THR A 103 -26.96 -4.11 -22.54
CA THR A 103 -28.37 -4.51 -22.72
C THR A 103 -28.73 -5.68 -21.82
N VAL A 104 -27.88 -6.71 -21.76
CA VAL A 104 -28.08 -7.85 -20.85
C VAL A 104 -28.07 -7.40 -19.38
N LEU A 105 -27.11 -6.56 -19.00
CA LEU A 105 -27.01 -6.06 -17.62
C LEU A 105 -28.21 -5.19 -17.22
N ARG A 106 -28.78 -4.42 -18.14
CA ARG A 106 -30.04 -3.70 -17.90
C ARG A 106 -31.21 -4.65 -17.70
N LEU A 107 -31.31 -5.72 -18.48
CA LEU A 107 -32.32 -6.76 -18.29
C LEU A 107 -32.14 -7.48 -16.94
N MET A 108 -30.89 -7.69 -16.51
CA MET A 108 -30.64 -8.22 -15.18
C MET A 108 -31.14 -7.29 -14.06
N LEU A 109 -30.96 -5.98 -14.22
CA LEU A 109 -31.45 -5.00 -13.26
C LEU A 109 -32.98 -4.94 -13.19
N THR A 110 -33.71 -5.29 -14.26
CA THR A 110 -35.17 -5.42 -14.24
C THR A 110 -35.60 -6.71 -13.55
N ASP A 111 -34.95 -7.84 -13.85
CA ASP A 111 -35.38 -9.16 -13.41
C ASP A 111 -34.96 -9.52 -11.97
N ARG A 112 -34.02 -8.76 -11.37
CA ARG A 112 -33.40 -9.06 -10.06
C ARG A 112 -34.36 -9.21 -8.87
N PHE A 113 -35.60 -8.74 -8.97
CA PHE A 113 -36.59 -8.79 -7.88
C PHE A 113 -37.68 -9.85 -8.10
N VAL A 114 -37.61 -10.61 -9.19
CA VAL A 114 -38.66 -11.59 -9.54
C VAL A 114 -38.64 -12.77 -8.57
N SER A 115 -37.51 -13.48 -8.44
CA SER A 115 -37.37 -14.59 -7.48
C SER A 115 -35.90 -14.92 -7.19
N SER A 116 -35.67 -15.74 -6.15
CA SER A 116 -34.33 -16.26 -5.83
C SER A 116 -33.81 -17.21 -6.91
N ASP A 117 -34.68 -17.95 -7.60
CA ASP A 117 -34.29 -18.86 -8.68
C ASP A 117 -33.84 -18.08 -9.92
N VAL A 118 -34.51 -16.97 -10.21
CA VAL A 118 -34.10 -16.02 -11.26
C VAL A 118 -32.71 -15.45 -10.95
N LEU A 119 -32.48 -14.99 -9.71
CA LEU A 119 -31.15 -14.51 -9.27
C LEU A 119 -30.07 -15.60 -9.37
N THR A 120 -30.40 -16.84 -9.04
CA THR A 120 -29.48 -17.98 -9.15
C THR A 120 -29.10 -18.23 -10.61
N ALA A 121 -30.09 -18.25 -11.50
CA ALA A 121 -29.87 -18.46 -12.94
C ALA A 121 -29.06 -17.30 -13.57
N MET A 122 -29.34 -16.06 -13.18
CA MET A 122 -28.56 -14.89 -13.60
C MET A 122 -27.10 -14.96 -13.12
N ALA A 123 -26.87 -15.35 -11.86
CA ALA A 123 -25.53 -15.53 -11.32
C ALA A 123 -24.74 -16.61 -12.07
N GLN A 124 -25.37 -17.75 -12.37
CA GLN A 124 -24.77 -18.81 -13.17
C GLN A 124 -24.42 -18.33 -14.58
N TRP A 125 -25.30 -17.55 -15.21
CA TRP A 125 -25.01 -16.94 -16.51
C TRP A 125 -23.77 -16.04 -16.47
N LEU A 126 -23.66 -15.16 -15.47
CA LEU A 126 -22.50 -14.27 -15.30
C LEU A 126 -21.18 -15.04 -15.13
N VAL A 127 -21.21 -16.10 -14.31
CA VAL A 127 -20.03 -16.97 -14.11
C VAL A 127 -19.62 -17.61 -15.44
N GLN A 128 -20.56 -18.18 -16.20
CA GLN A 128 -20.27 -18.80 -17.49
C GLN A 128 -19.75 -17.80 -18.52
N LEU A 129 -20.35 -16.59 -18.57
CA LEU A 129 -19.88 -15.52 -19.43
C LEU A 129 -18.42 -15.17 -19.14
N SER A 130 -18.08 -14.97 -17.85
CA SER A 130 -16.74 -14.58 -17.43
C SER A 130 -15.66 -15.61 -17.80
N ASN A 131 -16.02 -16.89 -17.89
CA ASN A 131 -15.10 -17.95 -18.29
C ASN A 131 -14.85 -18.00 -19.82
N ARG A 132 -15.72 -17.38 -20.63
CA ARG A 132 -15.58 -17.32 -22.11
C ARG A 132 -15.16 -15.95 -22.65
N SER A 133 -15.37 -14.86 -21.93
CA SER A 133 -14.97 -13.52 -22.38
C SER A 133 -13.45 -13.35 -22.30
N GLY A 134 -12.76 -13.45 -23.44
CA GLY A 134 -11.29 -13.31 -23.51
C GLY A 134 -10.80 -11.87 -23.43
N ASP A 135 -11.52 -10.92 -24.05
CA ASP A 135 -10.98 -9.57 -24.29
C ASP A 135 -11.70 -8.43 -23.53
N LEU A 136 -12.95 -8.65 -23.10
CA LEU A 136 -13.77 -7.62 -22.42
C LEU A 136 -13.91 -7.93 -20.93
N ASN A 137 -13.38 -7.04 -20.08
CA ASN A 137 -13.55 -7.15 -18.64
C ASN A 137 -14.88 -6.51 -18.21
N LEU A 138 -15.70 -7.27 -17.49
CA LEU A 138 -17.02 -6.83 -17.06
C LEU A 138 -16.99 -5.65 -16.08
N LEU A 139 -15.85 -5.41 -15.40
CA LEU A 139 -15.65 -4.25 -14.53
C LEU A 139 -15.50 -2.94 -15.33
N ASP A 140 -15.14 -3.01 -16.61
CA ASP A 140 -14.98 -1.84 -17.48
C ASP A 140 -16.30 -1.40 -18.13
N VAL A 141 -17.33 -2.26 -18.09
CA VAL A 141 -18.63 -2.00 -18.72
C VAL A 141 -19.46 -1.04 -17.88
N LYS A 142 -19.64 0.19 -18.38
CA LYS A 142 -20.50 1.21 -17.74
C LYS A 142 -21.96 1.03 -18.13
N VAL A 143 -22.76 0.39 -17.25
CA VAL A 143 -24.17 0.04 -17.51
C VAL A 143 -25.10 1.26 -17.68
N LEU A 144 -24.80 2.36 -16.99
CA LEU A 144 -25.57 3.61 -16.99
C LEU A 144 -24.65 4.81 -17.18
N GLU A 145 -24.85 5.57 -18.26
CA GLU A 145 -24.32 6.93 -18.41
C GLU A 145 -25.23 7.89 -17.64
N GLN A 146 -24.67 8.76 -16.80
CA GLN A 146 -25.40 9.70 -15.97
C GLN A 146 -25.96 10.86 -16.80
N ASP A 147 -27.27 11.12 -16.69
CA ASP A 147 -27.85 12.44 -16.94
C ASP A 147 -28.21 13.20 -15.64
N ASP A 148 -28.31 12.53 -14.49
CA ASP A 148 -28.59 13.22 -13.22
C ASP A 148 -27.90 12.48 -12.06
N GLY A 149 -27.08 13.19 -11.28
CA GLY A 149 -26.14 12.67 -10.28
C GLY A 149 -26.73 11.94 -9.06
N LYS A 150 -27.64 11.00 -9.25
CA LYS A 150 -28.19 10.09 -8.23
C LYS A 150 -27.97 8.64 -8.66
N GLN A 151 -26.97 8.03 -8.03
CA GLN A 151 -26.67 6.59 -7.95
C GLN A 151 -26.72 5.79 -9.27
N SER A 152 -25.53 5.52 -9.81
CA SER A 152 -25.32 4.52 -10.85
C SER A 152 -25.61 3.12 -10.30
N GLY A 153 -26.67 2.46 -10.78
CA GLY A 153 -26.80 1.02 -10.65
C GLY A 153 -25.63 0.33 -11.35
N SER A 154 -24.56 0.05 -10.60
CA SER A 154 -23.36 -0.59 -11.14
C SER A 154 -23.56 -2.10 -11.22
N TYR A 155 -22.93 -2.74 -12.20
CA TYR A 155 -22.79 -4.21 -12.26
C TYR A 155 -22.36 -4.80 -10.89
N MET A 156 -21.52 -4.10 -10.14
CA MET A 156 -21.08 -4.51 -8.80
C MET A 156 -22.19 -4.53 -7.75
N GLU A 157 -23.18 -3.64 -7.84
CA GLU A 157 -24.32 -3.65 -6.92
C GLU A 157 -25.21 -4.87 -7.16
N LEU A 158 -25.37 -5.27 -8.42
CA LEU A 158 -26.09 -6.48 -8.79
C LEU A 158 -25.39 -7.73 -8.24
N VAL A 159 -24.08 -7.85 -8.44
CA VAL A 159 -23.29 -8.98 -7.91
C VAL A 159 -23.36 -9.01 -6.38
N LYS A 160 -23.25 -7.85 -5.72
CA LYS A 160 -23.41 -7.73 -4.26
C LYS A 160 -24.78 -8.23 -3.80
N GLN A 161 -25.86 -7.81 -4.47
CA GLN A 161 -27.22 -8.25 -4.16
C GLN A 161 -27.38 -9.76 -4.36
N MET A 162 -26.87 -10.32 -5.46
CA MET A 162 -26.88 -11.77 -5.71
C MET A 162 -26.17 -12.51 -4.58
N TYR A 163 -24.96 -12.06 -4.22
CA TYR A 163 -24.17 -12.71 -3.18
C TYR A 163 -24.92 -12.76 -1.84
N VAL A 164 -25.53 -11.65 -1.40
CA VAL A 164 -26.30 -11.60 -0.15
C VAL A 164 -27.55 -12.48 -0.22
N THR A 165 -28.29 -12.44 -1.33
CA THR A 165 -29.60 -13.13 -1.43
C THR A 165 -29.48 -14.64 -1.56
N LEU A 166 -28.39 -15.16 -2.16
CA LEU A 166 -28.18 -16.58 -2.45
C LEU A 166 -27.74 -17.45 -1.25
N GLY A 167 -28.35 -17.23 -0.07
CA GLY A 167 -28.03 -17.84 1.22
C GLY A 167 -27.80 -19.35 1.24
N GLY A 168 -28.61 -20.11 0.49
CA GLY A 168 -28.55 -21.58 0.45
C GLY A 168 -27.63 -22.18 -0.61
N SER A 169 -27.04 -21.37 -1.50
CA SER A 169 -26.32 -21.83 -2.68
C SER A 169 -24.82 -21.56 -2.56
N GLY A 170 -24.16 -22.19 -1.59
CA GLY A 170 -22.74 -21.98 -1.28
C GLY A 170 -21.81 -22.10 -2.50
N ASN A 171 -22.09 -23.04 -3.41
CA ASN A 171 -21.34 -23.22 -4.65
C ASN A 171 -21.43 -21.99 -5.59
N VAL A 172 -22.63 -21.39 -5.73
CA VAL A 172 -22.82 -20.22 -6.60
C VAL A 172 -22.11 -19.00 -6.01
N ARG A 173 -22.15 -18.82 -4.68
CA ARG A 173 -21.39 -17.76 -4.00
C ARG A 173 -19.88 -17.90 -4.22
N LEU A 174 -19.34 -19.12 -4.11
CA LEU A 174 -17.92 -19.39 -4.39
C LEU A 174 -17.58 -19.05 -5.85
N GLN A 175 -18.38 -19.50 -6.81
CA GLN A 175 -18.16 -19.19 -8.23
C GLN A 175 -18.22 -17.69 -8.53
N LEU A 176 -19.11 -16.95 -7.86
CA LEU A 176 -19.15 -15.49 -7.96
C LEU A 176 -17.88 -14.84 -7.40
N ALA A 177 -17.36 -15.33 -6.27
CA ALA A 177 -16.11 -14.84 -5.70
C ALA A 177 -14.90 -15.16 -6.60
N GLU A 178 -14.83 -16.35 -7.18
CA GLU A 178 -13.81 -16.74 -8.15
C GLU A 178 -13.85 -15.87 -9.41
N MET A 179 -15.05 -15.60 -9.92
CA MET A 179 -15.25 -14.67 -11.03
C MET A 179 -14.75 -13.27 -10.68
N LEU A 180 -15.13 -12.72 -9.51
CA LEU A 180 -14.66 -11.42 -9.06
C LEU A 180 -13.12 -11.36 -8.94
N GLY A 181 -12.50 -12.39 -8.38
CA GLY A 181 -11.04 -12.50 -8.30
C GLY A 181 -10.38 -12.45 -9.68
N LYS A 182 -10.92 -13.18 -10.67
CA LYS A 182 -10.40 -13.16 -12.05
C LYS A 182 -10.54 -11.79 -12.72
N LEU A 183 -11.64 -11.08 -12.47
CA LEU A 183 -11.88 -9.77 -13.07
C LEU A 183 -10.95 -8.67 -12.53
N VAL A 184 -10.44 -8.81 -11.29
CA VAL A 184 -9.45 -7.87 -10.74
C VAL A 184 -8.09 -8.10 -11.41
N ALA A 185 -7.78 -7.24 -12.39
CA ALA A 185 -6.58 -7.30 -13.20
C ALA A 185 -5.71 -6.04 -13.10
N THR A 186 -6.26 -4.93 -12.61
CA THR A 186 -5.57 -3.65 -12.48
C THR A 186 -5.84 -3.02 -11.11
N LYS A 187 -5.02 -2.04 -10.74
CA LYS A 187 -5.21 -1.21 -9.54
C LYS A 187 -6.55 -0.46 -9.54
N GLU A 188 -7.05 -0.04 -10.70
CA GLU A 188 -8.37 0.60 -10.81
C GLU A 188 -9.52 -0.39 -10.59
N HIS A 189 -9.39 -1.64 -11.04
CA HIS A 189 -10.37 -2.69 -10.75
C HIS A 189 -10.43 -2.96 -9.25
N ALA A 190 -9.28 -3.06 -8.58
CA ALA A 190 -9.19 -3.23 -7.13
C ALA A 190 -9.90 -2.08 -6.39
N LYS A 191 -9.66 -0.82 -6.79
CA LYS A 191 -10.37 0.35 -6.24
C LYS A 191 -11.88 0.27 -6.50
N SER A 192 -12.32 -0.20 -7.66
CA SER A 192 -13.74 -0.35 -8.01
C SER A 192 -14.45 -1.37 -7.11
N VAL A 193 -13.83 -2.54 -6.91
CA VAL A 193 -14.34 -3.59 -6.00
C VAL A 193 -14.49 -3.04 -4.58
N VAL A 194 -13.48 -2.33 -4.06
CA VAL A 194 -13.53 -1.70 -2.74
C VAL A 194 -14.61 -0.63 -2.67
N ARG A 195 -14.69 0.27 -3.66
CA ARG A 195 -15.70 1.36 -3.70
C ARG A 195 -17.14 0.84 -3.65
N SER A 196 -17.38 -0.33 -4.25
CA SER A 196 -18.71 -0.95 -4.29
C SER A 196 -19.14 -1.65 -2.99
N GLY A 197 -18.21 -1.81 -2.03
CA GLY A 197 -18.44 -2.48 -0.74
C GLY A 197 -18.47 -4.00 -0.84
N ILE A 198 -17.90 -4.60 -1.90
CA ILE A 198 -17.87 -6.06 -2.07
C ILE A 198 -17.09 -6.73 -0.95
N LEU A 199 -15.87 -6.26 -0.63
CA LEU A 199 -15.06 -6.85 0.44
C LEU A 199 -15.79 -6.84 1.80
N TYR A 200 -16.45 -5.72 2.11
CA TYR A 200 -17.28 -5.60 3.32
C TYR A 200 -18.42 -6.61 3.32
N THR A 201 -19.12 -6.75 2.19
CA THR A 201 -20.23 -7.69 2.07
C THR A 201 -19.77 -9.15 2.20
N LEU A 202 -18.66 -9.52 1.57
CA LEU A 202 -18.10 -10.87 1.65
C LEU A 202 -17.76 -11.23 3.09
N LEU A 203 -17.07 -10.33 3.81
CA LEU A 203 -16.68 -10.55 5.19
C LEU A 203 -17.88 -10.56 6.14
N GLN A 204 -18.80 -9.60 6.01
CA GLN A 204 -19.99 -9.53 6.85
C GLN A 204 -20.84 -10.81 6.71
N VAL A 205 -21.12 -11.25 5.47
CA VAL A 205 -21.91 -12.46 5.22
C VAL A 205 -21.24 -13.70 5.79
N ALA A 206 -19.91 -13.77 5.78
CA ALA A 206 -19.16 -14.88 6.39
C ALA A 206 -19.29 -14.87 7.92
N LEU A 207 -19.04 -13.73 8.56
CA LEU A 207 -19.03 -13.61 10.02
C LEU A 207 -20.41 -13.71 10.68
N GLU A 208 -21.48 -13.45 9.93
CA GLU A 208 -22.87 -13.59 10.41
C GLU A 208 -23.41 -15.03 10.29
N GLN A 209 -22.67 -15.98 9.69
CA GLN A 209 -23.15 -17.36 9.58
C GLN A 209 -23.01 -18.15 10.89
N PRO A 210 -24.07 -18.87 11.32
CA PRO A 210 -24.02 -19.73 12.50
C PRO A 210 -23.44 -21.13 12.22
N ASP A 211 -23.29 -21.54 10.96
CA ASP A 211 -22.81 -22.87 10.56
C ASP A 211 -21.31 -22.84 10.24
N GLU A 212 -20.51 -23.58 11.02
CA GLU A 212 -19.05 -23.63 10.90
C GLU A 212 -18.56 -24.13 9.53
N VAL A 213 -19.28 -25.05 8.87
CA VAL A 213 -18.86 -25.58 7.56
C VAL A 213 -19.07 -24.51 6.48
N MET A 214 -20.21 -23.82 6.55
CA MET A 214 -20.50 -22.73 5.62
C MET A 214 -19.64 -21.49 5.88
N ASP A 215 -19.31 -21.22 7.13
CA ASP A 215 -18.38 -20.15 7.52
C ASP A 215 -17.00 -20.36 6.84
N ALA A 216 -16.44 -21.57 6.87
CA ALA A 216 -15.15 -21.85 6.23
C ALA A 216 -15.13 -21.63 4.70
N VAL A 217 -16.25 -21.83 4.01
CA VAL A 217 -16.38 -21.55 2.56
C VAL A 217 -16.54 -20.06 2.31
N LEU A 218 -17.33 -19.36 3.13
CA LEU A 218 -17.56 -17.93 2.94
C LEU A 218 -16.36 -17.08 3.32
N LEU A 219 -15.58 -17.47 4.33
CA LEU A 219 -14.29 -16.86 4.63
C LEU A 219 -13.31 -17.04 3.46
N GLN A 220 -13.32 -18.20 2.79
CA GLN A 220 -12.51 -18.42 1.59
C GLN A 220 -12.84 -17.42 0.47
N ASN A 221 -14.12 -17.09 0.31
CA ASN A 221 -14.55 -16.12 -0.71
C ASN A 221 -13.96 -14.72 -0.43
N PHE A 222 -13.94 -14.31 0.84
CA PHE A 222 -13.28 -13.06 1.23
C PHE A 222 -11.77 -13.11 1.00
N ILE A 223 -11.10 -14.18 1.43
CA ILE A 223 -9.65 -14.36 1.23
C ILE A 223 -9.30 -14.29 -0.26
N LEU A 224 -10.04 -15.01 -1.11
CA LEU A 224 -9.78 -15.07 -2.55
C LEU A 224 -9.83 -13.69 -3.22
N VAL A 225 -10.91 -12.92 -2.97
CA VAL A 225 -11.08 -11.59 -3.57
C VAL A 225 -10.16 -10.57 -2.90
N GLY A 226 -10.03 -10.63 -1.58
CA GLY A 226 -9.23 -9.69 -0.80
C GLY A 226 -7.73 -9.82 -1.07
N THR A 227 -7.18 -11.04 -1.17
CA THR A 227 -5.77 -11.27 -1.54
C THR A 227 -5.49 -10.74 -2.94
N ARG A 228 -6.43 -10.92 -3.88
CA ARG A 228 -6.31 -10.36 -5.22
C ARG A 228 -6.38 -8.83 -5.24
N VAL A 229 -7.19 -8.22 -4.39
CA VAL A 229 -7.20 -6.76 -4.21
C VAL A 229 -5.87 -6.30 -3.61
N ALA A 230 -5.40 -6.97 -2.55
CA ALA A 230 -4.16 -6.66 -1.85
C ALA A 230 -2.95 -6.68 -2.79
N SER A 231 -2.86 -7.64 -3.72
CA SER A 231 -1.75 -7.73 -4.69
C SER A 231 -1.59 -6.52 -5.60
N PHE A 232 -2.60 -5.65 -5.72
CA PHE A 232 -2.52 -4.41 -6.52
C PHE A 232 -2.40 -3.13 -5.68
N VAL A 233 -2.58 -3.18 -4.36
CA VAL A 233 -2.75 -1.99 -3.51
C VAL A 233 -1.88 -1.98 -2.26
N CYS A 234 -1.32 -3.12 -1.86
CA CYS A 234 -0.38 -3.26 -0.75
C CYS A 234 1.07 -3.24 -1.26
N TYR A 235 2.02 -2.84 -0.39
CA TYR A 235 3.44 -2.76 -0.72
C TYR A 235 4.15 -4.10 -0.50
N GLY A 236 5.07 -4.46 -1.38
CA GLY A 236 5.93 -5.65 -1.25
C GLY A 236 5.21 -7.00 -1.40
N ASP A 237 5.94 -8.08 -1.15
CA ASP A 237 5.46 -9.46 -1.31
C ASP A 237 4.47 -9.92 -0.22
N VAL A 238 3.81 -8.98 0.49
CA VAL A 238 2.83 -9.23 1.56
C VAL A 238 1.67 -10.11 1.06
N ALA A 239 1.36 -10.06 -0.25
CA ALA A 239 0.36 -10.92 -0.87
C ALA A 239 0.84 -12.37 -1.12
N SER A 240 2.16 -12.63 -1.16
CA SER A 240 2.73 -13.97 -1.39
C SER A 240 2.75 -14.86 -0.15
N GLY A 241 2.73 -14.26 1.04
CA GLY A 241 2.66 -14.98 2.32
C GLY A 241 1.26 -15.52 2.67
N LEU A 242 0.22 -15.09 1.96
CA LEU A 242 -1.15 -15.55 2.16
C LEU A 242 -1.37 -16.86 1.39
N SER A 243 -1.63 -17.94 2.13
CA SER A 243 -1.71 -19.29 1.57
C SER A 243 -2.98 -19.49 0.74
N SER A 244 -2.85 -19.80 -0.54
CA SER A 244 -3.99 -20.19 -1.39
C SER A 244 -4.56 -21.59 -1.09
N GLU A 245 -4.09 -22.28 -0.04
CA GLU A 245 -4.48 -23.66 0.24
C GLU A 245 -5.90 -23.78 0.80
N SER A 246 -6.77 -24.43 0.03
CA SER A 246 -8.18 -24.65 0.36
C SER A 246 -8.43 -25.58 1.57
N LYS A 247 -7.39 -26.13 2.20
CA LYS A 247 -7.46 -27.14 3.28
C LYS A 247 -7.16 -26.60 4.68
N LEU A 248 -7.16 -25.28 4.87
CA LEU A 248 -6.99 -24.68 6.19
C LEU A 248 -8.19 -24.97 7.11
N SER A 249 -7.90 -25.16 8.39
CA SER A 249 -8.89 -25.17 9.46
C SER A 249 -9.60 -23.83 9.57
N ILE A 250 -10.80 -23.79 10.15
CA ILE A 250 -11.58 -22.55 10.27
C ILE A 250 -10.84 -21.47 11.08
N THR A 251 -10.06 -21.87 12.08
CA THR A 251 -9.23 -20.98 12.89
C THR A 251 -8.09 -20.38 12.09
N GLU A 252 -7.42 -21.17 11.25
CA GLU A 252 -6.37 -20.68 10.34
C GLU A 252 -6.95 -19.71 9.30
N LYS A 253 -8.12 -20.01 8.74
CA LYS A 253 -8.81 -19.08 7.84
C LYS A 253 -9.18 -17.76 8.50
N ARG A 254 -9.67 -17.80 9.75
CA ARG A 254 -9.96 -16.59 10.52
C ARG A 254 -8.70 -15.77 10.81
N HIS A 255 -7.57 -16.44 11.07
CA HIS A 255 -6.28 -15.79 11.23
C HIS A 255 -5.85 -15.08 9.93
N GLU A 256 -5.90 -15.79 8.80
CA GLU A 256 -5.56 -15.23 7.48
C GLU A 256 -6.45 -14.04 7.10
N VAL A 257 -7.74 -14.09 7.43
CA VAL A 257 -8.67 -12.96 7.27
C VAL A 257 -8.21 -11.74 8.08
N CYS A 258 -7.76 -11.95 9.32
CA CYS A 258 -7.26 -10.86 10.16
C CYS A 258 -5.96 -10.27 9.58
N GLU A 259 -5.01 -11.10 9.16
CA GLU A 259 -3.78 -10.67 8.49
C GLU A 259 -4.07 -9.86 7.23
N LEU A 260 -5.00 -10.33 6.39
CA LEU A 260 -5.38 -9.65 5.16
C LEU A 260 -6.02 -8.29 5.44
N VAL A 261 -6.89 -8.16 6.44
CA VAL A 261 -7.47 -6.86 6.82
C VAL A 261 -6.38 -5.90 7.31
N VAL A 262 -5.42 -6.36 8.12
CA VAL A 262 -4.28 -5.55 8.57
C VAL A 262 -3.40 -5.12 7.40
N ALA A 263 -3.09 -6.03 6.47
CA ALA A 263 -2.35 -5.72 5.24
C ALA A 263 -3.05 -4.63 4.41
N LEU A 264 -4.38 -4.69 4.27
CA LEU A 264 -5.16 -3.68 3.57
C LEU A 264 -5.17 -2.32 4.32
N MET A 265 -5.10 -2.31 5.66
CA MET A 265 -4.90 -1.07 6.43
C MET A 265 -3.51 -0.46 6.18
N LEU A 266 -2.52 -1.28 5.85
CA LEU A 266 -1.19 -0.80 5.49
C LEU A 266 -1.09 -0.33 4.02
N SER A 267 -2.13 -0.53 3.20
CA SER A 267 -2.19 -0.07 1.80
C SER A 267 -1.85 1.41 1.61
N GLY A 268 -1.19 1.72 0.50
CA GLY A 268 -0.92 3.09 0.03
C GLY A 268 -2.14 3.79 -0.58
N VAL A 269 -3.25 3.08 -0.80
CA VAL A 269 -4.45 3.63 -1.41
C VAL A 269 -5.45 4.03 -0.33
N SER A 270 -5.72 5.33 -0.19
CA SER A 270 -6.58 5.91 0.86
C SER A 270 -8.00 5.32 0.91
N LEU A 271 -8.59 4.99 -0.25
CA LEU A 271 -9.89 4.33 -0.34
C LEU A 271 -9.86 2.93 0.28
N VAL A 272 -8.83 2.15 -0.03
CA VAL A 272 -8.65 0.78 0.49
C VAL A 272 -8.38 0.81 1.98
N PHE A 273 -7.48 1.69 2.41
CA PHE A 273 -7.21 1.93 3.81
C PHE A 273 -8.48 2.26 4.61
N ALA A 274 -9.30 3.20 4.12
CA ALA A 274 -10.53 3.60 4.81
C ALA A 274 -11.54 2.45 4.92
N GLU A 275 -11.64 1.62 3.88
CA GLU A 275 -12.50 0.44 3.92
C GLU A 275 -11.95 -0.65 4.86
N ALA A 276 -10.63 -0.85 4.88
CA ALA A 276 -9.98 -1.82 5.77
C ALA A 276 -10.21 -1.49 7.26
N VAL A 277 -10.23 -0.21 7.63
CA VAL A 277 -10.62 0.23 8.99
C VAL A 277 -12.06 -0.18 9.32
N ARG A 278 -12.99 -0.15 8.36
CA ARG A 278 -14.37 -0.64 8.55
C ARG A 278 -14.43 -2.16 8.64
N LEU A 279 -13.62 -2.87 7.85
CA LEU A 279 -13.48 -4.32 7.94
C LEU A 279 -12.94 -4.75 9.31
N LEU A 280 -11.96 -4.02 9.85
CA LEU A 280 -11.43 -4.28 11.19
C LEU A 280 -12.53 -4.21 12.25
N GLN A 281 -13.51 -3.31 12.10
CA GLN A 281 -14.64 -3.25 13.03
C GLN A 281 -15.45 -4.55 13.03
N LEU A 282 -15.69 -5.15 11.87
CA LEU A 282 -16.37 -6.44 11.77
C LEU A 282 -15.61 -7.56 12.51
N LEU A 283 -14.27 -7.54 12.43
CA LEU A 283 -13.43 -8.50 13.14
C LEU A 283 -13.45 -8.29 14.66
N ILE A 284 -13.49 -7.04 15.12
CA ILE A 284 -13.59 -6.68 16.55
C ILE A 284 -14.92 -7.13 17.13
N ASP A 285 -16.00 -7.02 16.35
CA ASP A 285 -17.35 -7.39 16.78
C ASP A 285 -17.57 -8.92 16.78
N ASN A 286 -16.76 -9.69 16.04
CA ASN A 286 -16.76 -11.15 16.07
C ASN A 286 -15.81 -11.70 17.14
N ALA A 287 -16.34 -12.37 18.15
CA ALA A 287 -15.56 -12.87 19.29
C ALA A 287 -14.40 -13.81 18.91
N ALA A 288 -14.55 -14.62 17.85
CA ALA A 288 -13.52 -15.58 17.44
C ALA A 288 -12.38 -14.89 16.69
N CYS A 289 -12.68 -13.93 15.80
CA CYS A 289 -11.66 -13.12 15.14
C CYS A 289 -10.97 -12.18 16.13
N ARG A 290 -11.73 -11.54 17.04
CA ARG A 290 -11.17 -10.65 18.06
C ARG A 290 -10.08 -11.32 18.89
N ALA A 291 -10.28 -12.57 19.28
CA ALA A 291 -9.29 -13.33 20.05
C ALA A 291 -7.96 -13.53 19.32
N LEU A 292 -7.95 -13.50 17.98
CA LEU A 292 -6.77 -13.69 17.15
C LEU A 292 -6.07 -12.38 16.79
N LEU A 293 -6.76 -11.23 16.88
CA LEU A 293 -6.22 -9.93 16.43
C LEU A 293 -4.89 -9.57 17.10
N SER A 294 -4.72 -9.84 18.40
CA SER A 294 -3.48 -9.51 19.11
C SER A 294 -2.26 -10.30 18.63
N GLU A 295 -2.46 -11.40 17.91
CA GLU A 295 -1.41 -12.27 17.37
C GLU A 295 -0.95 -11.81 15.97
N VAL A 296 -1.72 -10.92 15.31
CA VAL A 296 -1.48 -10.49 13.93
C VAL A 296 -0.32 -9.50 13.86
N LEU A 297 0.61 -9.79 12.94
CA LEU A 297 1.77 -8.93 12.65
C LEU A 297 1.34 -7.53 12.21
N ASP A 298 2.11 -6.52 12.64
CA ASP A 298 1.93 -5.11 12.27
C ASP A 298 0.56 -4.47 12.57
N LEU A 299 -0.33 -5.14 13.33
CA LEU A 299 -1.62 -4.56 13.74
C LEU A 299 -1.42 -3.24 14.51
N ARG A 300 -0.42 -3.17 15.39
CA ARG A 300 -0.05 -1.92 16.09
C ARG A 300 0.29 -0.81 15.10
N GLY A 301 1.14 -1.10 14.11
CA GLY A 301 1.54 -0.12 13.08
C GLY A 301 0.36 0.35 12.25
N ALA A 302 -0.55 -0.56 11.87
CA ALA A 302 -1.78 -0.24 11.16
C ALA A 302 -2.71 0.67 11.98
N LEU A 303 -2.86 0.41 13.28
CA LEU A 303 -3.65 1.23 14.20
C LEU A 303 -3.03 2.62 14.42
N GLU A 304 -1.71 2.70 14.59
CA GLU A 304 -0.99 3.98 14.73
C GLU A 304 -1.09 4.84 13.46
N LYS A 305 -0.96 4.22 12.28
CA LYS A 305 -1.22 4.87 10.99
C LYS A 305 -2.64 5.43 10.94
N ALA A 306 -3.64 4.62 11.30
CA ALA A 306 -5.03 5.05 11.27
C ALA A 306 -5.32 6.21 12.24
N HIS A 307 -4.80 6.10 13.45
CA HIS A 307 -4.92 7.12 14.49
C HIS A 307 -4.27 8.46 14.08
N THR A 308 -3.12 8.39 13.40
CA THR A 308 -2.38 9.56 12.93
C THR A 308 -3.10 10.22 11.75
N LEU A 309 -3.51 9.44 10.75
CA LEU A 309 -4.22 9.94 9.55
C LEU A 309 -5.58 10.57 9.88
N ALA A 310 -6.28 10.07 10.89
CA ALA A 310 -7.53 10.64 11.37
C ALA A 310 -7.39 12.03 12.03
N ARG A 311 -6.16 12.44 12.40
CA ARG A 311 -5.87 13.69 13.12
C ARG A 311 -5.08 14.72 12.31
N LEU A 312 -4.62 14.35 11.11
CA LEU A 312 -3.87 15.23 10.19
C LEU A 312 -4.78 16.27 9.54
N ARG A 313 -4.56 17.57 9.81
CA ARG A 313 -5.46 18.68 9.43
C ARG A 313 -5.82 18.78 7.93
N ASP A 314 -5.03 18.18 7.04
CA ASP A 314 -5.21 18.26 5.58
C ASP A 314 -5.53 16.91 4.92
N SER A 315 -5.86 15.86 5.68
CA SER A 315 -6.23 14.56 5.09
C SER A 315 -7.65 14.59 4.52
N LYS A 316 -7.87 13.94 3.36
CA LYS A 316 -9.23 13.75 2.80
C LYS A 316 -10.17 13.00 3.77
N LEU A 317 -9.60 12.29 4.75
CA LEU A 317 -10.31 11.45 5.72
C LEU A 317 -10.70 12.21 7.00
N THR A 318 -10.12 13.38 7.31
CA THR A 318 -10.45 14.13 8.53
C THR A 318 -11.80 14.83 8.50
N HIS A 319 -12.41 14.92 7.32
CA HIS A 319 -13.73 15.52 7.13
C HIS A 319 -14.87 14.56 7.53
N ASP A 320 -14.58 13.27 7.66
CA ASP A 320 -15.54 12.25 8.12
C ASP A 320 -15.42 12.06 9.65
N ALA A 321 -16.36 12.65 10.39
CA ALA A 321 -16.39 12.57 11.85
C ALA A 321 -16.57 11.13 12.36
N TYR A 322 -17.35 10.30 11.64
CA TYR A 322 -17.56 8.91 12.01
C TYR A 322 -16.28 8.10 11.84
N PHE A 323 -15.58 8.28 10.72
CA PHE A 323 -14.31 7.59 10.47
C PHE A 323 -13.24 7.91 11.53
N ARG A 324 -13.14 9.17 11.93
CA ARG A 324 -12.20 9.58 12.99
C ARG A 324 -12.54 8.92 14.33
N ASP A 325 -13.80 8.99 14.75
CA ASP A 325 -14.25 8.41 16.01
C ASP A 325 -14.06 6.87 16.01
N LEU A 326 -14.24 6.23 14.85
CA LEU A 326 -13.96 4.80 14.65
C LEU A 326 -12.46 4.49 14.86
N CYS A 327 -11.56 5.23 14.21
CA CYS A 327 -10.11 5.05 14.40
C CYS A 327 -9.68 5.24 15.86
N ASP A 328 -10.19 6.28 16.53
CA ASP A 328 -9.88 6.56 17.94
C ASP A 328 -10.38 5.43 18.85
N THR A 329 -11.60 4.93 18.60
CA THR A 329 -12.20 3.83 19.36
C THR A 329 -11.40 2.54 19.19
N GLN A 330 -11.09 2.14 17.95
CA GLN A 330 -10.33 0.93 17.66
C GLN A 330 -8.93 0.97 18.27
N TYR A 331 -8.22 2.11 18.16
CA TYR A 331 -6.91 2.30 18.76
C TYR A 331 -6.97 2.13 20.29
N SER A 332 -7.92 2.80 20.95
CA SER A 332 -8.07 2.75 22.41
C SER A 332 -8.45 1.35 22.92
N MET A 333 -9.21 0.60 22.13
CA MET A 333 -9.71 -0.72 22.50
C MET A 333 -8.63 -1.80 22.34
N LEU A 334 -7.92 -1.82 21.22
CA LEU A 334 -6.97 -2.89 20.90
C LEU A 334 -5.57 -2.67 21.49
N SER A 335 -5.16 -1.41 21.74
CA SER A 335 -3.82 -1.11 22.25
C SER A 335 -3.49 -1.82 23.58
N PRO A 336 -4.39 -1.86 24.60
CA PRO A 336 -4.13 -2.61 25.83
C PRO A 336 -4.02 -4.12 25.63
N GLU A 337 -4.82 -4.68 24.71
CA GLU A 337 -4.81 -6.11 24.38
C GLU A 337 -3.49 -6.49 23.68
N ILE A 338 -3.01 -5.65 22.76
CA ILE A 338 -1.71 -5.79 22.10
C ILE A 338 -0.56 -5.63 23.11
N ASP A 339 -0.61 -4.62 23.99
CA ASP A 339 0.41 -4.41 25.03
C ASP A 339 0.54 -5.65 25.95
N ASP A 340 -0.59 -6.26 26.33
CA ASP A 340 -0.64 -7.47 27.15
C ASP A 340 -0.03 -8.68 26.43
N PHE A 341 -0.25 -8.80 25.13
CA PHE A 341 0.33 -9.83 24.29
C PHE A 341 1.84 -9.62 24.10
N GLU A 342 2.27 -8.43 23.69
CA GLU A 342 3.67 -8.10 23.41
C GLU A 342 4.53 -8.20 24.67
N ARG A 343 3.99 -7.89 25.86
CA ARG A 343 4.69 -8.11 27.14
C ARG A 343 4.99 -9.58 27.42
N LYS A 344 4.20 -10.52 26.87
CA LYS A 344 4.37 -11.97 27.07
C LYS A 344 5.20 -12.61 25.97
N HIS A 345 5.07 -12.14 24.73
CA HIS A 345 5.60 -12.82 23.55
C HIS A 345 6.65 -12.03 22.76
N GLY A 346 6.88 -10.75 23.10
CA GLY A 346 7.74 -9.83 22.34
C GLY A 346 6.94 -8.95 21.37
N SER A 347 7.58 -7.88 20.88
CA SER A 347 6.99 -6.95 19.91
C SER A 347 6.72 -7.65 18.58
N LEU A 348 5.51 -7.48 18.05
CA LEU A 348 5.11 -7.99 16.72
C LEU A 348 5.20 -6.94 15.61
N VAL A 349 5.65 -5.71 15.94
CA VAL A 349 5.99 -4.70 14.94
C VAL A 349 7.28 -5.12 14.24
N GLY A 350 7.19 -5.39 12.94
CA GLY A 350 8.32 -5.80 12.13
C GLY A 350 9.36 -4.68 12.02
N LEU A 351 10.50 -4.87 12.68
CA LEU A 351 11.76 -4.67 11.96
C LEU A 351 11.98 -5.97 11.17
N PRO A 352 12.37 -5.90 9.89
CA PRO A 352 12.51 -7.09 9.06
C PRO A 352 13.37 -8.13 9.79
N MET A 353 12.80 -9.31 10.04
CA MET A 353 13.55 -10.42 10.63
C MET A 353 14.64 -10.82 9.63
N GLU A 354 15.90 -10.72 10.05
CA GLU A 354 17.02 -11.37 9.39
C GLU A 354 16.81 -12.89 9.45
N ALA A 355 16.11 -13.45 8.47
CA ALA A 355 16.09 -14.88 8.25
C ALA A 355 16.11 -15.12 6.73
N ASP A 356 17.27 -15.58 6.27
CA ASP A 356 17.57 -16.11 4.94
C ASP A 356 17.30 -15.18 3.75
N ALA A 357 18.20 -14.21 3.55
CA ALA A 357 18.40 -13.62 2.24
C ALA A 357 19.18 -14.60 1.34
N PRO A 358 18.62 -15.13 0.24
CA PRO A 358 19.45 -15.34 -0.93
C PRO A 358 19.83 -13.96 -1.47
N ALA A 359 21.10 -13.80 -1.82
CA ALA A 359 21.56 -12.60 -2.51
C ALA A 359 20.79 -12.45 -3.82
N ASP A 360 19.84 -11.51 -3.84
CA ASP A 360 19.38 -10.89 -5.08
C ASP A 360 19.37 -9.39 -4.83
N ASP A 361 20.34 -8.71 -5.45
CA ASP A 361 20.32 -7.28 -5.66
C ASP A 361 19.09 -6.99 -6.52
N ASN A 362 18.01 -6.45 -5.94
CA ASN A 362 16.96 -5.59 -6.56
C ASN A 362 15.67 -5.57 -5.72
N ALA A 363 15.75 -5.14 -4.47
CA ALA A 363 14.56 -4.81 -3.67
C ALA A 363 14.54 -3.31 -3.37
N GLU A 364 14.14 -2.51 -4.34
CA GLU A 364 13.85 -1.09 -4.14
C GLU A 364 12.47 -0.94 -3.46
N GLY A 365 12.49 -0.68 -2.16
CA GLY A 365 11.32 -0.24 -1.42
C GLY A 365 11.00 1.22 -1.73
N SER A 366 10.03 1.48 -2.61
CA SER A 366 9.52 2.82 -2.86
C SER A 366 8.42 3.16 -1.84
N ASN A 367 8.83 3.80 -0.73
CA ASN A 367 7.94 4.70 -0.04
C ASN A 367 7.55 5.81 -1.02
N LEU A 368 6.26 6.18 -1.11
CA LEU A 368 5.84 7.35 -1.88
C LEU A 368 6.41 8.60 -1.18
N GLU A 369 7.59 9.03 -1.62
CA GLU A 369 8.30 10.17 -1.05
C GLU A 369 7.76 11.47 -1.68
N GLN A 370 7.28 12.39 -0.84
CA GLN A 370 6.98 13.74 -1.29
C GLN A 370 8.25 14.42 -1.75
N VAL A 371 8.21 15.04 -2.92
CA VAL A 371 9.36 15.70 -3.55
C VAL A 371 8.98 17.08 -4.08
N CYS A 372 9.99 17.89 -4.39
CA CYS A 372 9.84 19.10 -5.20
C CYS A 372 10.50 18.86 -6.56
N SER A 373 9.77 19.07 -7.65
CA SER A 373 10.29 19.01 -9.02
C SER A 373 10.50 20.42 -9.58
N ARG A 374 11.64 20.66 -10.22
CA ARG A 374 11.98 21.95 -10.84
C ARG A 374 11.40 22.03 -12.26
N ARG A 375 10.60 23.06 -12.53
CA ARG A 375 10.00 23.33 -13.85
C ARG A 375 10.24 24.79 -14.22
N GLY A 376 11.12 25.04 -15.19
CA GLY A 376 11.64 26.39 -15.46
C GLY A 376 12.52 26.88 -14.30
N ASP A 377 12.21 28.08 -13.77
CA ASP A 377 12.93 28.66 -12.63
C ASP A 377 12.31 28.36 -11.25
N ASP A 378 11.09 27.80 -11.22
CA ASP A 378 10.33 27.56 -9.99
C ASP A 378 10.33 26.08 -9.56
N TRP A 379 10.22 25.85 -8.25
CA TRP A 379 10.06 24.53 -7.65
C TRP A 379 8.59 24.29 -7.33
N GLN A 380 8.07 23.14 -7.75
CA GLN A 380 6.68 22.74 -7.52
C GLN A 380 6.63 21.47 -6.69
N ASP A 381 5.62 21.38 -5.83
CA ASP A 381 5.36 20.20 -5.01
C ASP A 381 4.86 19.05 -5.89
N ALA A 382 5.41 17.87 -5.64
CA ALA A 382 5.07 16.67 -6.38
C ALA A 382 5.32 15.40 -5.56
N MET A 383 4.90 14.25 -6.10
CA MET A 383 5.11 12.94 -5.51
C MET A 383 5.82 12.05 -6.53
N VAL A 384 6.74 11.22 -6.08
CA VAL A 384 7.34 10.19 -6.93
C VAL A 384 6.35 9.03 -7.06
N SER A 385 5.99 8.69 -8.30
CA SER A 385 5.14 7.55 -8.66
C SER A 385 5.99 6.30 -8.92
N ASP A 386 7.06 6.46 -9.71
CA ASP A 386 7.93 5.38 -10.16
C ASP A 386 9.37 5.90 -10.45
N VAL A 387 10.35 5.00 -10.51
CA VAL A 387 11.76 5.31 -10.79
C VAL A 387 12.30 4.37 -11.86
N GLU A 388 12.89 4.93 -12.93
CA GLU A 388 13.58 4.16 -13.96
C GLU A 388 15.09 4.25 -13.75
N GLU A 389 15.69 3.17 -13.28
CA GLU A 389 17.13 3.08 -13.03
C GLU A 389 17.93 2.80 -14.32
N ASN A 390 18.56 3.85 -14.86
CA ASN A 390 19.44 3.76 -16.03
C ASN A 390 20.82 4.41 -15.75
N GLY A 391 21.33 4.26 -14.52
CA GLY A 391 22.62 4.81 -14.09
C GLY A 391 22.71 6.34 -14.19
N ALA A 392 23.49 6.86 -15.16
CA ALA A 392 23.66 8.31 -15.34
C ALA A 392 22.44 8.98 -15.99
N SER A 393 21.53 8.21 -16.57
CA SER A 393 20.30 8.70 -17.23
C SER A 393 19.02 8.30 -16.49
N SER A 394 19.11 7.93 -15.21
CA SER A 394 17.93 7.59 -14.42
C SER A 394 16.90 8.72 -14.40
N GLN A 395 15.64 8.33 -14.58
CA GLN A 395 14.48 9.22 -14.61
C GLN A 395 13.49 8.78 -13.53
N VAL A 396 12.61 9.70 -13.15
CA VAL A 396 11.64 9.50 -12.09
C VAL A 396 10.31 10.03 -12.58
N GLU A 397 9.27 9.25 -12.41
CA GLU A 397 7.91 9.66 -12.72
C GLU A 397 7.34 10.48 -11.57
N VAL A 398 6.83 11.66 -11.89
CA VAL A 398 6.43 12.66 -10.91
C VAL A 398 4.98 13.13 -11.12
N LEU A 399 4.23 13.13 -10.03
CA LEU A 399 2.83 13.54 -9.92
C LEU A 399 2.73 14.90 -9.24
N TYR A 400 2.22 15.93 -9.90
CA TYR A 400 2.10 17.27 -9.30
C TYR A 400 0.81 17.42 -8.49
N ASP A 401 0.89 18.12 -7.35
CA ASP A 401 -0.27 18.36 -6.46
C ASP A 401 -1.29 19.37 -7.04
N VAL A 402 -0.92 20.12 -8.09
CA VAL A 402 -1.69 21.26 -8.61
C VAL A 402 -2.15 21.03 -10.06
N GLY A 403 -3.44 20.72 -10.21
CA GLY A 403 -4.15 20.62 -11.50
C GLY A 403 -4.29 19.18 -12.03
N ASP A 404 -5.27 18.95 -12.91
CA ASP A 404 -5.51 17.68 -13.62
C ASP A 404 -4.39 17.39 -14.66
N GLN A 405 -3.13 17.41 -14.25
CA GLN A 405 -1.99 17.16 -15.12
C GLN A 405 -1.52 15.71 -15.00
N GLU A 406 -1.25 15.11 -16.16
CA GLU A 406 -0.71 13.76 -16.30
C GLU A 406 0.74 13.65 -15.80
N ASP A 407 1.09 12.43 -15.39
CA ASP A 407 2.38 12.00 -14.86
C ASP A 407 3.54 12.40 -15.82
N GLU A 408 4.61 13.00 -15.28
CA GLU A 408 5.77 13.45 -16.07
C GLU A 408 7.04 12.69 -15.65
N TRP A 409 7.75 12.11 -16.62
CA TRP A 409 9.09 11.57 -16.41
C TRP A 409 10.14 12.69 -16.41
N VAL A 410 10.85 12.84 -15.29
CA VAL A 410 11.86 13.90 -15.11
C VAL A 410 13.19 13.32 -14.62
N SER A 411 14.31 13.94 -15.02
CA SER A 411 15.64 13.56 -14.50
C SER A 411 15.72 13.76 -12.99
N ILE A 412 16.41 12.86 -12.28
CA ILE A 412 16.71 12.97 -10.84
C ILE A 412 17.27 14.35 -10.47
N SER A 413 18.05 14.97 -11.37
CA SER A 413 18.62 16.32 -11.17
C SER A 413 17.57 17.42 -10.99
N ARG A 414 16.31 17.19 -11.41
CA ARG A 414 15.17 18.09 -11.24
C ARG A 414 14.41 17.86 -9.94
N ILE A 415 14.74 16.85 -9.14
CA ILE A 415 13.95 16.42 -7.97
C ILE A 415 14.70 16.68 -6.65
N ARG A 416 13.95 17.03 -5.59
CA ARG A 416 14.44 17.13 -4.21
C ARG A 416 13.45 16.53 -3.22
N LEU A 417 13.91 15.83 -2.19
CA LEU A 417 13.05 15.29 -1.12
C LEU A 417 12.39 16.41 -0.29
N ARG A 418 11.09 16.26 -0.03
CA ARG A 418 10.30 17.19 0.78
C ARG A 418 10.21 16.69 2.23
N MET A 419 11.28 16.89 2.99
CA MET A 419 11.15 16.91 4.46
C MET A 419 10.64 18.28 4.90
N ASN A 420 9.61 18.35 5.75
CA ASN A 420 9.23 19.62 6.38
C ASN A 420 10.48 20.20 7.07
N THR A 421 10.79 21.47 6.82
CA THR A 421 12.01 22.15 7.29
C THR A 421 12.21 22.04 8.81
N THR A 422 11.13 21.87 9.57
CA THR A 422 11.19 21.61 11.03
C THR A 422 11.64 20.19 11.38
N LEU A 423 11.25 19.18 10.61
CA LEU A 423 11.64 17.79 10.84
C LEU A 423 13.06 17.54 10.31
N LEU A 424 13.42 18.15 9.18
CA LEU A 424 14.79 18.13 8.66
C LEU A 424 15.77 18.77 9.64
N SER A 425 15.44 19.95 10.18
CA SER A 425 16.27 20.59 11.20
C SER A 425 16.35 19.75 12.47
N ALA A 426 15.25 19.15 12.95
CA ALA A 426 15.29 18.25 14.11
C ALA A 426 16.18 17.01 13.88
N PHE A 427 16.17 16.45 12.68
CA PHE A 427 17.02 15.32 12.32
C PHE A 427 18.49 15.72 12.19
N GLU A 428 18.79 16.86 11.56
CA GLU A 428 20.14 17.42 11.51
C GLU A 428 20.67 17.74 12.91
N ASP A 429 19.82 18.28 13.79
CA ASP A 429 20.14 18.55 15.19
C ASP A 429 20.50 17.26 15.93
N LEU A 430 19.69 16.21 15.77
CA LEU A 430 19.95 14.89 16.35
C LEU A 430 21.23 14.25 15.80
N ALA A 431 21.46 14.33 14.48
CA ALA A 431 22.66 13.79 13.84
C ALA A 431 23.94 14.48 14.32
N VAL A 432 23.88 15.79 14.56
CA VAL A 432 24.96 16.58 15.17
C VAL A 432 25.22 16.12 16.60
N ASP A 433 24.17 15.97 17.42
CA ASP A 433 24.28 15.53 18.81
C ASP A 433 24.85 14.12 18.94
N CYS A 434 24.37 13.18 18.11
CA CYS A 434 24.90 11.82 18.03
C CYS A 434 26.39 11.81 17.66
N SER A 435 26.78 12.57 16.63
CA SER A 435 28.17 12.69 16.19
C SER A 435 29.05 13.29 17.30
N MET A 436 28.57 14.31 18.00
CA MET A 436 29.27 14.94 19.12
C MET A 436 29.45 14.00 20.31
N ASN A 437 28.44 13.21 20.64
CA ASN A 437 28.49 12.27 21.76
C ASN A 437 29.41 11.09 21.45
N MET A 438 29.34 10.54 20.24
CA MET A 438 30.22 9.48 19.77
C MET A 438 31.69 9.95 19.75
N GLY A 439 31.95 11.17 19.25
CA GLY A 439 33.30 11.74 19.26
C GLY A 439 33.87 11.93 20.68
N LYS A 440 33.04 12.36 21.64
CA LYS A 440 33.45 12.45 23.06
C LYS A 440 33.75 11.07 23.65
N ALA A 441 32.95 10.06 23.33
CA ALA A 441 33.16 8.68 23.79
C ALA A 441 34.50 8.13 23.25
N PHE A 442 34.76 8.26 21.95
CA PHE A 442 36.03 7.86 21.35
C PHE A 442 37.23 8.61 21.94
N SER A 443 37.10 9.92 22.17
CA SER A 443 38.14 10.71 22.80
C SER A 443 38.45 10.24 24.24
N ALA A 444 37.42 9.85 24.99
CA ALA A 444 37.58 9.29 26.33
C ALA A 444 38.22 7.89 26.33
N LEU A 445 38.00 7.11 25.27
CA LEU A 445 38.65 5.81 25.03
C LEU A 445 40.10 5.95 24.51
N GLY A 446 40.54 7.17 24.20
CA GLY A 446 41.86 7.44 23.63
C GLY A 446 41.95 7.24 22.12
N ASP A 447 40.85 6.90 21.45
CA ASP A 447 40.76 6.81 20.00
C ASP A 447 40.53 8.20 19.40
N HIS A 448 41.61 8.95 19.29
CA HIS A 448 41.56 10.34 18.84
C HIS A 448 41.36 10.48 17.33
N ASP A 449 41.65 9.43 16.54
CA ASP A 449 41.42 9.40 15.09
C ASP A 449 39.91 9.31 14.80
N GLN A 450 39.20 8.36 15.44
CA GLN A 450 37.75 8.25 15.30
C GLN A 450 37.02 9.45 15.90
N ALA A 451 37.51 9.99 17.02
CA ALA A 451 36.96 11.21 17.61
C ALA A 451 37.01 12.39 16.64
N GLU A 452 38.12 12.58 15.92
CA GLU A 452 38.26 13.65 14.93
C GLU A 452 37.27 13.50 13.78
N GLN A 453 37.09 12.29 13.23
CA GLN A 453 36.10 12.04 12.17
C GLN A 453 34.67 12.37 12.62
N CYS A 454 34.31 11.98 13.85
CA CYS A 454 33.01 12.28 14.44
C CYS A 454 32.77 13.80 14.57
N PHE A 455 33.76 14.55 15.06
CA PHE A 455 33.64 16.01 15.18
C PHE A 455 33.66 16.71 13.82
N SER A 456 34.41 16.19 12.85
CA SER A 456 34.39 16.67 11.46
C SER A 456 33.01 16.49 10.83
N ARG A 457 32.33 15.35 11.05
CA ARG A 457 30.95 15.13 10.61
C ARG A 457 29.97 16.14 11.23
N ALA A 458 30.07 16.37 12.55
CA ALA A 458 29.26 17.38 13.24
C ALA A 458 29.48 18.81 12.70
N LEU A 459 30.72 19.13 12.31
CA LEU A 459 31.06 20.42 11.70
C LEU A 459 30.47 20.57 10.30
N THR A 460 30.55 19.54 9.46
CA THR A 460 29.98 19.57 8.10
C THR A 460 28.48 19.84 8.14
N LEU A 461 27.75 19.19 9.06
CA LEU A 461 26.31 19.39 9.26
C LEU A 461 25.93 20.80 9.74
N ARG A 462 26.90 21.57 10.28
CA ARG A 462 26.69 22.95 10.79
C ARG A 462 27.49 24.00 10.04
N GLY A 463 27.86 23.71 8.79
CA GLY A 463 28.60 24.66 7.93
C GLY A 463 29.95 25.10 8.52
N GLY A 464 30.57 24.26 9.37
CA GLY A 464 31.90 24.49 9.94
C GLY A 464 31.97 25.48 11.10
N THR A 465 30.84 25.96 11.63
CA THR A 465 30.83 27.06 12.63
C THR A 465 30.57 26.61 14.07
N LEU A 466 30.27 25.32 14.29
CA LEU A 466 29.91 24.81 15.62
C LEU A 466 31.09 24.86 16.60
N ILE A 467 31.05 25.81 17.53
CA ILE A 467 32.14 26.13 18.48
C ILE A 467 32.57 24.91 19.31
N THR A 468 31.59 24.13 19.80
CA THR A 468 31.85 22.94 20.63
C THR A 468 32.56 21.84 19.86
N ALA A 469 32.20 21.65 18.58
CA ALA A 469 32.85 20.68 17.71
C ALA A 469 34.27 21.13 17.29
N LEU A 470 34.46 22.41 16.96
CA LEU A 470 35.78 22.98 16.69
C LEU A 470 36.72 22.81 17.90
N TYR A 471 36.24 23.13 19.10
CA TYR A 471 37.02 22.95 20.32
C TYR A 471 37.38 21.48 20.57
N ALA A 472 36.42 20.57 20.47
CA ALA A 472 36.63 19.15 20.73
C ALA A 472 37.55 18.50 19.68
N ARG A 473 37.40 18.86 18.40
CA ARG A 473 38.30 18.42 17.33
C ARG A 473 39.72 18.96 17.51
N GLY A 474 39.85 20.22 17.93
CA GLY A 474 41.14 20.82 18.27
C GLY A 474 41.87 20.05 19.38
N LEU A 475 41.15 19.59 20.41
CA LEU A 475 41.73 18.74 21.46
C LEU A 475 42.15 17.36 20.93
N SER A 476 41.33 16.70 20.10
CA SER A 476 41.71 15.43 19.47
C SER A 476 42.96 15.58 18.60
N ASN A 477 43.07 16.67 17.83
CA ASN A 477 44.26 16.98 17.02
C ASN A 477 45.50 17.25 17.88
N MET A 478 45.35 17.90 19.05
CA MET A 478 46.45 18.03 20.02
C MET A 478 46.92 16.66 20.51
N ALA A 479 46.00 15.75 20.81
CA ALA A 479 46.32 14.40 21.28
C ALA A 479 47.01 13.55 20.19
N ARG A 480 46.57 13.69 18.93
CA ARG A 480 47.21 13.12 17.72
C ARG A 480 48.56 13.76 17.37
N ARG A 481 48.95 14.84 18.06
CA ARG A 481 50.14 15.68 17.78
C ARG A 481 50.12 16.42 16.43
N ASP A 482 48.96 16.54 15.80
CA ASP A 482 48.77 17.48 14.69
C ASP A 482 48.53 18.89 15.24
N LEU A 483 49.63 19.55 15.60
CA LEU A 483 49.60 20.86 16.24
C LEU A 483 49.09 21.95 15.28
N THR A 484 49.25 21.75 13.97
CA THR A 484 48.79 22.68 12.92
C THR A 484 47.27 22.67 12.79
N ALA A 485 46.66 21.49 12.67
CA ALA A 485 45.21 21.36 12.62
C ALA A 485 44.57 21.80 13.95
N ALA A 486 45.19 21.44 15.09
CA ALA A 486 44.75 21.90 16.40
C ALA A 486 44.78 23.42 16.56
N GLN A 487 45.81 24.09 16.04
CA GLN A 487 45.91 25.55 16.07
C GLN A 487 44.76 26.19 15.30
N GLN A 488 44.46 25.68 14.10
CA GLN A 488 43.40 26.21 13.26
C GLN A 488 42.02 26.04 13.91
N ASP A 489 41.74 24.86 14.45
CA ASP A 489 40.46 24.56 15.09
C ASP A 489 40.22 25.43 16.34
N LEU A 490 41.24 25.58 17.20
CA LEU A 490 41.14 26.42 18.40
C LEU A 490 41.04 27.91 18.05
N TRP A 491 41.70 28.36 16.98
CA TRP A 491 41.56 29.72 16.47
C TRP A 491 40.13 30.00 16.01
N ASN A 492 39.60 29.14 15.14
CA ASN A 492 38.24 29.25 14.62
C ASN A 492 37.20 29.21 15.76
N ALA A 493 37.38 28.32 16.74
CA ALA A 493 36.50 28.25 17.91
C ALA A 493 36.51 29.56 18.72
N ASN A 494 37.69 30.17 18.88
CA ASN A 494 37.84 31.43 19.60
C ASN A 494 37.19 32.61 18.86
N GLU A 495 37.38 32.68 17.54
CA GLU A 495 36.76 33.69 16.68
C GLU A 495 35.23 33.64 16.74
N GLN A 496 34.65 32.44 16.58
CA GLN A 496 33.22 32.23 16.65
C GLN A 496 32.65 32.55 18.05
N CYS A 497 33.37 32.20 19.12
CA CYS A 497 32.97 32.54 20.48
C CYS A 497 32.98 34.06 20.72
N CYS A 498 33.97 34.77 20.20
CA CYS A 498 34.03 36.24 20.26
C CYS A 498 32.87 36.88 19.49
N ALA A 499 32.52 36.35 18.30
CA ALA A 499 31.39 36.83 17.50
C ALA A 499 30.05 36.62 18.23
N GLN A 500 29.83 35.44 18.81
CA GLN A 500 28.60 35.12 19.56
C GLN A 500 28.43 35.99 20.81
N GLN A 501 29.53 36.31 21.52
CA GLN A 501 29.50 37.20 22.69
C GLN A 501 29.11 38.63 22.31
N LYS A 502 29.62 39.17 21.19
CA LYS A 502 29.24 40.51 20.69
C LYS A 502 27.74 40.58 20.38
N ASN A 503 27.20 39.56 19.72
CA ASN A 503 25.78 39.48 19.34
C ASN A 503 24.85 39.31 20.55
N SER A 504 25.33 38.71 21.65
CA SER A 504 24.52 38.50 22.87
C SER A 504 24.35 39.76 23.72
N THR A 505 25.15 40.82 23.48
CA THR A 505 25.10 42.08 24.25
C THR A 505 23.87 42.95 23.91
N SER A 506 23.15 42.66 22.82
CA SER A 506 21.94 43.38 22.38
C SER A 506 20.62 42.70 22.77
N GLY A 507 20.66 41.47 23.29
CA GLY A 507 19.48 40.68 23.66
C GLY A 507 19.04 40.90 25.11
N GLY A 508 17.74 41.18 25.33
CA GLY A 508 17.16 41.56 26.62
C GLY A 508 17.37 40.58 27.80
N LYS A 509 17.03 41.05 29.01
CA LYS A 509 17.26 40.39 30.31
C LYS A 509 16.29 39.22 30.57
N SER A 510 16.46 38.09 29.89
CA SER A 510 15.77 36.82 30.22
C SER A 510 16.67 35.86 31.03
N LYS A 511 16.07 35.01 31.88
CA LYS A 511 16.79 33.99 32.68
C LYS A 511 17.50 32.95 31.81
N THR A 512 16.94 32.60 30.65
CA THR A 512 17.54 31.66 29.68
C THR A 512 18.82 32.25 29.08
N ASN A 513 18.77 33.52 28.66
CA ASN A 513 19.92 34.25 28.11
C ASN A 513 21.11 34.33 29.09
N ALA A 514 20.83 34.40 30.39
CA ALA A 514 21.87 34.42 31.42
C ALA A 514 22.60 33.06 31.58
N ARG A 515 21.88 31.94 31.39
CA ARG A 515 22.46 30.58 31.44
C ARG A 515 23.36 30.33 30.24
N ASP A 516 22.88 30.68 29.04
CA ASP A 516 23.62 30.47 27.79
C ASP A 516 24.88 31.36 27.74
N ALA A 517 24.75 32.62 28.18
CA ALA A 517 25.90 33.52 28.31
C ALA A 517 26.97 33.00 29.29
N LYS A 518 26.57 32.30 30.35
CA LYS A 518 27.51 31.67 31.29
C LYS A 518 28.23 30.48 30.63
N GLN A 519 27.49 29.61 29.95
CA GLN A 519 28.06 28.45 29.24
C GLN A 519 29.07 28.88 28.17
N THR A 520 28.75 29.91 27.37
CA THR A 520 29.66 30.45 26.35
C THR A 520 30.94 31.03 26.95
N ARG A 521 30.86 31.70 28.11
CA ARG A 521 32.06 32.20 28.83
C ARG A 521 32.91 31.07 29.41
N ASP A 522 32.28 30.01 29.89
CA ASP A 522 32.99 28.82 30.41
C ASP A 522 33.73 28.11 29.27
N LEU A 523 33.08 27.92 28.12
CA LEU A 523 33.70 27.36 26.92
C LEU A 523 34.85 28.23 26.40
N HIS A 524 34.68 29.56 26.37
CA HIS A 524 35.75 30.49 25.98
C HIS A 524 37.00 30.32 26.86
N ARG A 525 36.83 30.20 28.18
CA ARG A 525 37.94 29.94 29.11
C ARG A 525 38.64 28.62 28.82
N GLN A 526 37.88 27.58 28.46
CA GLN A 526 38.43 26.28 28.08
C GLN A 526 39.24 26.35 26.78
N ILE A 527 38.76 27.07 25.76
CA ILE A 527 39.48 27.30 24.49
C ILE A 527 40.81 28.02 24.75
N VAL A 528 40.80 29.11 25.54
CA VAL A 528 42.02 29.85 25.88
C VAL A 528 43.02 28.98 26.66
N SER A 529 42.53 28.12 27.56
CA SER A 529 43.37 27.16 28.29
C SER A 529 44.02 26.13 27.34
N ALA A 530 43.24 25.57 26.42
CA ALA A 530 43.75 24.64 25.41
C ALA A 530 44.78 25.29 24.50
N TYR A 531 44.56 26.55 24.08
CA TYR A 531 45.50 27.30 23.27
C TYR A 531 46.85 27.53 23.98
N LYS A 532 46.84 27.83 25.29
CA LYS A 532 48.06 27.93 26.10
C LYS A 532 48.81 26.59 26.16
N LYS A 533 48.09 25.48 26.31
CA LYS A 533 48.69 24.13 26.28
C LYS A 533 49.30 23.83 24.92
N LEU A 534 48.63 24.19 23.82
CA LEU A 534 49.15 24.04 22.47
C LEU A 534 50.45 24.83 22.25
N GLN A 535 50.52 26.08 22.73
CA GLN A 535 51.75 26.89 22.68
C GLN A 535 52.92 26.23 23.43
N GLN A 536 52.65 25.64 24.60
CA GLN A 536 53.66 24.87 25.33
C GLN A 536 54.12 23.64 24.54
N MET A 537 53.20 22.93 23.88
CA MET A 537 53.54 21.79 23.01
C MET A 537 54.42 22.21 21.82
N HIS A 538 54.14 23.34 21.16
CA HIS A 538 54.99 23.88 20.11
C HIS A 538 56.40 24.24 20.62
N ALA A 539 56.48 24.91 21.77
CA ALA A 539 57.77 25.25 22.38
C ALA A 539 58.59 24.00 22.73
N ASN A 540 57.93 22.95 23.22
CA ASN A 540 58.55 21.67 23.53
C ASN A 540 59.01 20.93 22.27
N LYS A 541 58.19 20.89 21.22
CA LYS A 541 58.55 20.31 19.92
C LYS A 541 59.79 21.00 19.34
N LYS A 542 59.81 22.34 19.29
CA LYS A 542 60.97 23.11 18.81
C LYS A 542 62.25 22.86 19.63
N ARG A 543 62.12 22.68 20.95
CA ARG A 543 63.24 22.32 21.83
C ARG A 543 63.76 20.90 21.56
N LEU A 544 62.86 19.95 21.32
CA LEU A 544 63.20 18.56 20.98
C LEU A 544 63.89 18.50 19.62
N ASP A 545 63.32 19.14 18.59
CA ASP A 545 63.89 19.18 17.24
C ASP A 545 65.31 19.78 17.28
N LYS A 546 65.51 20.88 18.02
CA LYS A 546 66.85 21.47 18.22
C LYS A 546 67.83 20.52 18.91
N LYS A 547 67.37 19.69 19.86
CA LYS A 547 68.21 18.66 20.51
C LYS A 547 68.58 17.54 19.54
N VAL A 548 67.63 17.05 18.76
CA VAL A 548 67.84 15.99 17.76
C VAL A 548 68.80 16.48 16.68
N ILE A 549 68.59 17.67 16.14
CA ILE A 549 69.51 18.28 15.15
C ILE A 549 70.93 18.41 15.73
N LYS A 550 71.07 18.86 16.99
CA LYS A 550 72.40 18.91 17.65
C LYS A 550 73.04 17.53 17.80
N GLN A 551 72.27 16.51 18.13
CA GLN A 551 72.76 15.13 18.22
C GLN A 551 73.16 14.59 16.85
N MET A 552 72.36 14.87 15.82
CA MET A 552 72.67 14.52 14.44
C MET A 552 73.93 15.23 13.94
N VAL A 553 74.07 16.54 14.16
CA VAL A 553 75.30 17.29 13.82
C VAL A 553 76.51 16.75 14.58
N LYS A 554 76.36 16.41 15.87
CA LYS A 554 77.43 15.79 16.66
C LYS A 554 77.83 14.41 16.12
N TYR A 555 76.84 13.61 15.68
CA TYR A 555 77.08 12.31 15.06
C TYR A 555 77.76 12.44 13.69
N LEU A 556 77.31 13.38 12.86
CA LEU A 556 77.94 13.68 11.56
C LEU A 556 79.40 14.14 11.75
N ALA A 557 79.70 14.90 12.81
CA ALA A 557 81.07 15.32 13.14
C ALA A 557 81.99 14.17 13.61
N THR A 558 81.46 12.99 13.95
CA THR A 558 82.25 11.80 14.34
C THR A 558 82.58 10.86 13.18
N ILE A 559 82.14 11.16 11.95
CA ILE A 559 82.43 10.37 10.76
C ILE A 559 83.71 10.92 10.09
N PRO A 560 84.82 10.16 10.04
CA PRO A 560 86.06 10.61 9.39
C PRO A 560 85.84 10.75 7.86
N GLY A 561 86.17 11.92 7.30
CA GLY A 561 86.03 12.23 5.87
C GLY A 561 85.00 13.30 5.50
N LEU A 562 84.13 13.71 6.43
CA LEU A 562 83.16 14.81 6.23
C LEU A 562 83.63 16.17 6.79
N GLN A 563 84.83 16.24 7.37
CA GLN A 563 85.39 17.47 7.94
C GLN A 563 86.18 18.32 6.91
N ASP A 564 86.51 17.78 5.74
CA ASP A 564 87.38 18.44 4.75
C ASP A 564 86.64 19.12 3.59
N GLU A 565 85.30 19.08 3.55
CA GLU A 565 84.50 19.74 2.49
C GLU A 565 83.79 21.04 2.93
N SER A 566 84.07 21.56 4.13
CA SER A 566 83.50 22.82 4.62
C SER A 566 84.55 23.91 4.85
N ASN A 567 85.33 24.22 3.81
CA ASN A 567 86.04 25.50 3.65
C ASN A 567 85.54 26.23 2.40
#